data_AF-A0A437MYF1-F1
#
_entry.id   AF-A0A437MYF1-F1
#
_cell.length_a   1.000
_cell.length_b   1.000
_cell.length_c   1.000
_cell.angle_alpha   90.00
_cell.angle_beta   90.00
_cell.angle_gamma   90.00
#
_symmetry.space_group_name_H-M   'P 1'
#
loop_
_entity.id
_entity.type
_entity.pdbx_description
1 polymer ?
#
loop_
_entity_poly.entity_id
_entity_poly.type
_entity_poly.pdbx_seq_one_letter_code
_entity_poly.pdbx_strand_id
1 'polypeptide(L)'
;MLITLLYSCENGTKTNQSAETFTPILKDTTKFPYKRLDKRLDVKDTTITVAYAATGCSCAQWALKHSSEYEYIYLEPKNTSIINADSLLDGEHLFQLSLKGRFYKVKGYPENYDPGKGAGEPARVLKYERIKILKKY
;
A
#
# COMPACT_ATOMS: atom_id res chain seq x y z
N MET A 1 11.41 -21.44 -66.44
CA MET A 1 10.75 -20.11 -66.39
C MET A 1 10.69 -19.67 -64.94
N LEU A 2 11.46 -18.66 -64.61
CA LEU A 2 11.69 -18.10 -63.29
C LEU A 2 10.94 -16.75 -63.23
N ILE A 3 10.05 -16.54 -62.27
CA ILE A 3 9.51 -15.20 -61.98
C ILE A 3 9.57 -15.00 -60.46
N THR A 4 10.65 -14.38 -60.02
CA THR A 4 10.81 -13.75 -58.71
C THR A 4 10.08 -12.41 -58.72
N LEU A 5 9.09 -12.24 -57.84
CA LEU A 5 8.48 -10.95 -57.55
C LEU A 5 9.35 -10.22 -56.51
N LEU A 6 10.12 -9.24 -56.98
CA LEU A 6 10.76 -8.22 -56.14
C LEU A 6 9.72 -7.14 -55.83
N TYR A 7 9.29 -7.07 -54.57
CA TYR A 7 8.53 -5.92 -54.07
C TYR A 7 9.53 -4.94 -53.46
N SER A 8 9.91 -3.92 -54.24
CA SER A 8 10.51 -2.69 -53.72
C SER A 8 9.40 -1.78 -53.20
N CYS A 9 9.56 -1.25 -52.00
CA CYS A 9 8.96 0.04 -51.63
C CYS A 9 10.07 0.96 -51.16
N GLU A 10 10.23 2.07 -51.89
CA GLU A 10 11.16 3.16 -51.63
C GLU A 10 10.79 3.99 -50.39
N ASN A 11 11.83 4.59 -49.84
CA ASN A 11 11.87 5.52 -48.73
C ASN A 11 11.06 6.81 -48.97
N GLY A 12 10.49 7.37 -47.91
CA GLY A 12 9.97 8.73 -47.91
C GLY A 12 9.61 9.23 -46.51
N THR A 13 10.50 10.05 -45.96
CA THR A 13 10.48 10.68 -44.62
C THR A 13 9.27 11.58 -44.35
N LYS A 14 8.87 11.65 -43.06
CA LYS A 14 8.73 12.90 -42.29
C LYS A 14 8.38 12.60 -40.82
N THR A 15 9.41 12.67 -39.99
CA THR A 15 9.31 12.84 -38.54
C THR A 15 8.67 14.19 -38.26
N ASN A 16 7.41 14.20 -37.82
CA ASN A 16 6.84 15.36 -37.16
C ASN A 16 6.91 15.11 -35.66
N GLN A 17 7.94 15.67 -35.03
CA GLN A 17 7.90 15.99 -33.60
C GLN A 17 6.83 17.07 -33.42
N SER A 18 5.62 16.66 -33.04
CA SER A 18 4.77 17.54 -32.25
C SER A 18 5.19 17.31 -30.82
N ALA A 19 5.73 18.35 -30.19
CA ALA A 19 5.94 18.40 -28.76
C ALA A 19 4.58 18.19 -28.09
N GLU A 20 4.29 16.94 -27.70
CA GLU A 20 3.26 16.67 -26.72
C GLU A 20 3.77 17.27 -25.42
N THR A 21 3.32 18.50 -25.16
CA THR A 21 3.26 19.05 -23.83
C THR A 21 2.70 17.95 -22.93
N PHE A 22 3.56 17.35 -22.10
CA PHE A 22 3.14 16.53 -20.98
C PHE A 22 2.38 17.46 -20.03
N THR A 23 1.12 17.76 -20.35
CA THR A 23 0.15 18.13 -19.34
C THR A 23 0.09 16.92 -18.42
N PRO A 24 0.50 17.03 -17.14
CA PRO A 24 0.23 15.95 -16.21
C PRO A 24 -1.28 15.72 -16.27
N ILE A 25 -1.69 14.54 -16.73
CA ILE A 25 -3.04 14.06 -16.50
C ILE A 25 -3.15 14.04 -14.98
N LEU A 26 -3.77 15.09 -14.43
CA LEU A 26 -4.34 15.08 -13.09
C LEU A 26 -5.28 13.89 -13.11
N LYS A 27 -4.79 12.75 -12.61
CA LYS A 27 -5.62 11.59 -12.34
C LYS A 27 -6.70 12.10 -11.40
N ASP A 28 -7.89 12.17 -11.95
CA ASP A 28 -9.11 12.55 -11.28
C ASP A 28 -9.24 11.77 -9.96
N THR A 29 -8.92 12.43 -8.85
CA THR A 29 -8.96 11.87 -7.50
C THR A 29 -10.39 11.73 -6.96
N THR A 30 -11.43 11.94 -7.78
CA THR A 30 -12.82 11.97 -7.28
C THR A 30 -13.53 10.62 -7.22
N LYS A 31 -12.88 9.50 -7.60
CA LYS A 31 -13.56 8.18 -7.66
C LYS A 31 -13.37 7.21 -6.50
N PHE A 32 -12.88 7.64 -5.34
CA PHE A 32 -13.02 6.85 -4.10
C PHE A 32 -13.28 7.74 -2.89
N PRO A 33 -14.42 7.60 -2.19
CA PRO A 33 -14.74 8.41 -1.01
C PRO A 33 -14.03 7.83 0.23
N TYR A 34 -12.72 7.58 0.17
CA TYR A 34 -11.96 7.24 1.37
C TYR A 34 -11.88 8.49 2.23
N LYS A 35 -12.67 8.50 3.32
CA LYS A 35 -12.59 9.56 4.32
C LYS A 35 -11.16 9.56 4.86
N ARG A 36 -10.45 10.66 4.58
CA ARG A 36 -9.07 10.88 5.05
C ARG A 36 -9.02 10.66 6.56
N LEU A 37 -8.04 9.89 7.02
CA LEU A 37 -7.86 9.59 8.44
C LEU A 37 -7.75 10.88 9.25
N ASP A 38 -8.47 10.93 10.37
CA ASP A 38 -8.28 11.98 11.37
C ASP A 38 -6.89 11.83 11.98
N LYS A 39 -5.99 12.78 11.70
CA LYS A 39 -4.59 12.73 12.13
C LYS A 39 -4.38 12.87 13.64
N ARG A 40 -5.45 13.09 14.42
CA ARG A 40 -5.36 13.14 15.88
C ARG A 40 -5.05 11.75 16.42
N LEU A 41 -3.89 11.63 17.07
CA LEU A 41 -3.50 10.44 17.80
C LEU A 41 -4.21 10.37 19.15
N ASP A 42 -4.45 9.15 19.62
CA ASP A 42 -4.80 8.87 21.00
C ASP A 42 -3.66 9.32 21.93
N VAL A 43 -4.00 9.59 23.20
CA VAL A 43 -3.05 10.04 24.21
C VAL A 43 -2.17 8.88 24.68
N LYS A 44 -2.71 7.66 24.66
CA LYS A 44 -2.06 6.48 25.23
C LYS A 44 -1.03 5.88 24.28
N ASP A 45 0.24 5.86 24.72
CA ASP A 45 1.27 5.01 24.13
C ASP A 45 0.95 3.53 24.39
N THR A 46 1.10 2.70 23.36
CA THR A 46 0.80 1.28 23.41
C THR A 46 1.90 0.49 22.75
N THR A 47 2.22 -0.66 23.35
CA THR A 47 3.00 -1.73 22.72
C THR A 47 2.04 -2.86 22.37
N ILE A 48 1.96 -3.22 21.10
CA ILE A 48 1.17 -4.36 20.63
C ILE A 48 2.05 -5.44 20.01
N THR A 49 1.52 -6.65 19.97
CA THR A 49 2.06 -7.75 19.15
C THR A 49 1.04 -8.10 18.09
N VAL A 50 1.46 -8.13 16.83
CA VAL A 50 0.61 -8.47 15.69
C VAL A 50 1.23 -9.59 14.87
N ALA A 51 0.39 -10.35 14.19
CA ALA A 51 0.80 -11.32 13.18
C ALA A 51 0.23 -10.92 11.82
N TYR A 52 0.98 -11.18 10.75
CA TYR A 52 0.44 -11.00 9.41
C TYR A 52 -0.67 -12.02 9.13
N ALA A 53 -1.77 -11.55 8.56
CA ALA A 53 -2.89 -12.34 8.11
C ALA A 53 -3.06 -12.17 6.60
N ALA A 54 -2.69 -13.19 5.85
CA ALA A 54 -2.85 -13.20 4.40
C ALA A 54 -4.34 -13.19 4.04
N THR A 55 -4.82 -12.08 3.48
CA THR A 55 -6.19 -11.92 2.99
C THR A 55 -6.17 -11.56 1.50
N GLY A 56 -7.18 -12.02 0.75
CA GLY A 56 -7.27 -11.78 -0.70
C GLY A 56 -7.67 -10.35 -1.10
N CYS A 57 -7.78 -9.42 -0.15
CA CYS A 57 -8.13 -8.02 -0.36
C CYS A 57 -7.08 -7.09 0.24
N SER A 58 -7.05 -5.83 -0.20
CA SER A 58 -6.19 -4.78 0.39
C SER A 58 -6.68 -4.28 1.77
N CYS A 59 -7.38 -5.13 2.51
CA CYS A 59 -7.93 -4.86 3.82
C CYS A 59 -6.84 -4.71 4.89
N ALA A 60 -7.21 -4.38 6.13
CA ALA A 60 -6.29 -4.45 7.26
C ALA A 60 -5.75 -5.88 7.42
N GLN A 61 -4.43 -6.06 7.29
CA GLN A 61 -3.81 -7.40 7.23
C GLN A 61 -3.01 -7.76 8.49
N TRP A 62 -2.94 -6.87 9.49
CA TRP A 62 -2.23 -7.14 10.74
C TRP A 62 -3.21 -7.55 11.83
N ALA A 63 -3.15 -8.81 12.23
CA ALA A 63 -4.02 -9.37 13.26
C ALA A 63 -3.45 -9.09 14.65
N LEU A 64 -4.16 -8.28 15.42
CA LEU A 64 -3.96 -8.05 16.84
C LEU A 64 -4.82 -9.05 17.63
N LYS A 65 -4.19 -9.93 18.40
CA LYS A 65 -4.93 -10.89 19.22
C LYS A 65 -5.42 -10.24 20.51
N HIS A 66 -6.74 -10.28 20.72
CA HIS A 66 -7.42 -9.88 21.94
C HIS A 66 -8.13 -11.07 22.57
N SER A 67 -7.50 -11.70 23.58
CA SER A 67 -8.05 -12.89 24.24
C SER A 67 -8.40 -14.00 23.24
N SER A 68 -9.69 -14.12 22.86
CA SER A 68 -10.26 -15.09 21.92
C SER A 68 -10.53 -14.56 20.51
N GLU A 69 -10.41 -13.25 20.28
CA GLU A 69 -10.75 -12.62 19.00
C GLU A 69 -9.53 -11.95 18.35
N TYR A 70 -9.57 -11.83 17.02
CA TYR A 70 -8.58 -11.09 16.26
C TYR A 70 -9.19 -9.78 15.78
N GLU A 71 -8.52 -8.68 16.09
CA GLU A 71 -8.79 -7.39 15.48
C GLU A 71 -7.78 -7.16 14.34
N TYR A 72 -8.28 -6.92 13.13
CA TYR A 72 -7.44 -6.55 12.00
C TYR A 72 -7.23 -5.04 11.96
N ILE A 73 -5.97 -4.61 11.93
CA ILE A 73 -5.58 -3.20 11.94
C ILE A 73 -4.63 -2.86 10.79
N TYR A 74 -4.53 -1.57 10.47
CA TYR A 74 -3.48 -1.06 9.61
C TYR A 74 -2.29 -0.57 10.47
N LEU A 75 -1.10 -0.59 9.87
CA LEU A 75 0.12 -0.08 10.47
C LEU A 75 0.65 1.09 9.64
N GLU A 76 1.08 2.16 10.30
CA GLU A 76 1.69 3.31 9.65
C GLU A 76 2.99 3.70 10.36
N PRO A 77 4.15 3.70 9.67
CA PRO A 77 5.39 4.17 10.28
C PRO A 77 5.31 5.67 10.58
N LYS A 78 5.87 6.12 11.70
CA LYS A 78 5.85 7.54 12.10
C LYS A 78 6.56 8.45 11.10
N ASN A 79 7.56 7.93 10.40
CA ASN A 79 8.34 8.60 9.38
C ASN A 79 9.05 7.56 8.48
N THR A 80 9.75 8.03 7.45
CA THR A 80 10.43 7.19 6.46
C THR A 80 11.71 6.50 6.96
N SER A 81 12.23 6.86 8.13
CA SER A 81 13.41 6.17 8.70
C SER A 81 13.03 4.89 9.46
N ILE A 82 11.74 4.65 9.69
CA ILE A 82 11.23 3.42 10.27
C ILE A 82 10.79 2.49 9.13
N ILE A 83 11.22 1.24 9.20
CA ILE A 83 10.85 0.20 8.23
C ILE A 83 9.33 0.09 8.14
N ASN A 84 8.80 0.10 6.91
CA ASN A 84 7.39 -0.17 6.67
C ASN A 84 7.12 -1.67 6.91
N ALA A 85 6.23 -1.99 7.86
CA ALA A 85 5.83 -3.36 8.14
C ALA A 85 5.32 -4.10 6.89
N ASP A 86 4.56 -3.44 6.02
CA ASP A 86 4.00 -4.06 4.82
C ASP A 86 5.09 -4.41 3.80
N SER A 87 6.23 -3.71 3.79
CA SER A 87 7.36 -4.04 2.91
C SER A 87 8.18 -5.25 3.40
N LEU A 88 7.88 -5.79 4.59
CA LEU A 88 8.50 -7.04 5.04
C LEU A 88 7.92 -8.26 4.31
N LEU A 89 6.74 -8.12 3.71
CA LEU A 89 6.03 -9.19 3.03
C LEU A 89 6.65 -9.45 1.66
N ASP A 90 7.40 -10.54 1.56
CA ASP A 90 8.08 -10.99 0.34
C ASP A 90 7.27 -12.04 -0.45
N GLY A 91 6.12 -12.45 0.09
CA GLY A 91 5.27 -13.51 -0.48
C GLY A 91 5.70 -14.92 -0.13
N GLU A 92 6.82 -15.09 0.58
CA GLU A 92 7.35 -16.38 1.02
C GLU A 92 7.21 -16.57 2.52
N HIS A 93 7.37 -15.49 3.29
CA HIS A 93 7.46 -15.54 4.74
C HIS A 93 6.34 -14.77 5.45
N LEU A 94 5.94 -15.29 6.61
CA LEU A 94 4.99 -14.64 7.49
C LEU A 94 5.70 -14.07 8.72
N PHE A 95 5.23 -12.94 9.22
CA PHE A 95 5.89 -12.20 10.30
C PHE A 95 5.01 -12.02 11.52
N GLN A 96 5.63 -12.13 12.69
CA GLN A 96 5.08 -11.64 13.96
C GLN A 96 5.92 -10.46 14.44
N LEU A 97 5.26 -9.34 14.72
CA LEU A 97 5.90 -8.07 15.05
C LEU A 97 5.50 -7.59 16.43
N SER A 98 6.43 -6.93 17.13
CA SER A 98 6.16 -6.07 18.27
C SER A 98 6.32 -4.62 17.86
N LEU A 99 5.29 -3.81 18.10
CA LEU A 99 5.21 -2.42 17.67
C LEU A 99 4.92 -1.52 18.86
N LYS A 100 5.63 -0.40 18.96
CA LYS A 100 5.33 0.67 19.92
C LYS A 100 4.87 1.91 19.18
N GLY A 101 3.73 2.47 19.61
CA GLY A 101 3.16 3.66 18.99
C GLY A 101 1.83 4.08 19.61
N ARG A 102 1.07 4.86 18.83
CA ARG A 102 -0.26 5.35 19.22
C ARG A 102 -1.25 5.07 18.10
N PHE A 103 -2.47 4.73 18.49
CA PHE A 103 -3.56 4.64 17.53
C PHE A 103 -4.04 6.04 17.15
N TYR A 104 -4.54 6.17 15.93
CA TYR A 104 -5.38 7.31 15.58
C TYR A 104 -6.73 7.23 16.30
N LYS A 105 -7.31 8.38 16.66
CA LYS A 105 -8.57 8.45 17.41
C LYS A 105 -9.77 7.89 16.65
N VAL A 106 -9.71 7.92 15.32
CA VAL A 106 -10.81 7.50 14.43
C VAL A 106 -10.30 6.40 13.51
N LYS A 107 -11.16 5.41 13.24
CA LYS A 107 -10.89 4.39 12.22
C LYS A 107 -10.75 5.03 10.84
N GLY A 108 -9.88 4.49 10.01
CA GLY A 108 -9.58 5.03 8.69
C GLY A 108 -8.54 4.19 7.98
N TYR A 109 -7.75 4.87 7.15
CA TYR A 109 -6.72 4.29 6.32
C TYR A 109 -5.38 5.00 6.56
N PRO A 110 -4.23 4.33 6.40
CA PRO A 110 -2.92 4.97 6.41
C PRO A 110 -2.83 6.15 5.42
N GLU A 111 -1.95 7.12 5.69
CA GLU A 111 -1.84 8.35 4.89
C GLU A 111 -1.61 8.12 3.38
N ASN A 112 -0.92 7.04 3.00
CA ASN A 112 -0.64 6.67 1.61
C ASN A 112 -1.31 5.34 1.21
N TYR A 113 -2.51 5.09 1.73
CA TYR A 113 -3.25 3.87 1.40
C TYR A 113 -3.65 3.86 -0.08
N ASP A 114 -3.08 2.92 -0.84
CA ASP A 114 -3.36 2.69 -2.25
C ASP A 114 -3.89 1.25 -2.45
N PRO A 115 -5.22 1.05 -2.39
CA PRO A 115 -5.80 -0.29 -2.45
C PRO A 115 -5.70 -0.87 -3.86
N GLY A 116 -4.88 -1.91 -4.03
CA GLY A 116 -4.73 -2.59 -5.33
C GLY A 116 -5.97 -3.37 -5.78
N LYS A 117 -6.56 -4.20 -4.90
CA LYS A 117 -7.78 -4.98 -5.16
C LYS A 117 -8.73 -4.94 -3.97
N GLY A 118 -9.94 -4.47 -4.22
CA GLY A 118 -11.01 -4.35 -3.23
C GLY A 118 -10.67 -3.30 -2.17
N ALA A 119 -11.48 -2.26 -2.06
CA ALA A 119 -11.41 -1.30 -0.98
C ALA A 119 -11.55 -2.03 0.37
N GLY A 120 -10.51 -2.04 1.20
CA GLY A 120 -10.64 -2.52 2.57
C GLY A 120 -11.62 -1.65 3.36
N GLU A 121 -12.24 -2.19 4.40
CA GLU A 121 -13.00 -1.36 5.34
C GLU A 121 -12.05 -0.47 6.17
N PRO A 122 -12.50 0.73 6.62
CA PRO A 122 -11.76 1.54 7.57
C PRO A 122 -11.52 0.77 8.87
N ALA A 123 -10.27 0.72 9.33
CA ALA A 123 -9.89 0.01 10.55
C ALA A 123 -9.10 0.93 11.49
N ARG A 124 -8.76 0.44 12.67
CA ARG A 124 -7.80 1.15 13.53
C ARG A 124 -6.46 1.20 12.82
N VAL A 125 -5.79 2.34 12.93
CA VAL A 125 -4.46 2.55 12.37
C VAL A 125 -3.51 2.82 13.53
N LEU A 126 -2.48 2.00 13.69
CA LEU A 126 -1.40 2.26 14.64
C LEU A 126 -0.30 3.06 13.94
N LYS A 127 -0.06 4.30 14.39
CA LYS A 127 1.14 5.05 14.02
C LYS A 127 2.30 4.63 14.93
N TYR A 128 3.22 3.81 14.43
CA TYR A 128 4.30 3.23 15.22
C TYR A 128 5.62 3.99 15.06
N GLU A 129 6.34 4.10 16.17
CA GLU A 129 7.67 4.71 16.22
C GLU A 129 8.79 3.69 16.41
N ARG A 130 8.44 2.45 16.79
CA ARG A 130 9.38 1.33 16.88
C ARG A 130 8.72 0.06 16.38
N ILE A 131 9.51 -0.76 15.69
CA ILE A 131 9.15 -2.07 15.17
C ILE A 131 10.25 -3.06 15.56
N LYS A 132 9.86 -4.25 15.99
CA LYS A 132 10.75 -5.38 16.25
C LYS A 132 10.13 -6.63 15.63
N ILE A 133 10.88 -7.33 14.79
CA ILE A 133 10.50 -8.66 14.32
C ILE A 133 10.69 -9.65 15.47
N LEU A 134 9.61 -10.33 15.87
CA LEU A 134 9.63 -11.36 16.91
C LEU A 134 9.86 -12.75 16.32
N LYS A 135 9.17 -13.06 15.23
CA LYS A 135 9.25 -14.33 14.52
C LYS A 135 9.09 -14.11 13.02
N LYS A 136 9.78 -14.96 12.26
CA LYS A 136 9.67 -15.13 10.81
C LYS A 136 9.41 -16.62 10.58
N TYR A 137 8.33 -16.93 9.86
CA TYR A 137 7.93 -18.29 9.48
C TYR A 137 8.18 -18.49 7.99
#